data_AF-C3ZWM4-F1
#
_entry.id   AF-C3ZWM4-F1
#
_cell.length_a   1.000
_cell.length_b   1.000
_cell.length_c   1.000
_cell.angle_alpha   90.00
_cell.angle_beta   90.00
_cell.angle_gamma   90.00
#
_symmetry.space_group_name_H-M   'P 1'
#
loop_
_entity.id
_entity.type
_entity.pdbx_description
1 polymer ?
#
loop_
_entity_poly.entity_id
_entity_poly.type
_entity_poly.pdbx_seq_one_letter_code
_entity_poly.pdbx_strand_id
1 'polypeptide(L)'
;MQTDSKRFVIMMTATVMAYSSGEGSGVRPHGGRGSRAGAGRPRGGALRKSARPGRERHRRKNSHQYYMSEYYPVSPPGGSHWEDMSGGDAKLVVGESSPPVHHKQNKPVSLSFDFKFYGHFIRNISISTRGYINTGPYPSYVTDTQYVAPLSDPRLDSSLDKYASVRYKDSGTSFTVEWNRLYLTNQTELGPFIFQTTLMKDGRIVFAYKEAPARISDDTMRDVKVGVSDAYIPSLVLDGDKPVIEYHRVELGLEKVHSNAVVILVPLQSK
;
A
#
# COMPACT_ATOMS: atom_id res chain seq x y z
N MET A 1 4.90 -54.18 1.99
CA MET A 1 3.80 -53.30 1.53
C MET A 1 4.33 -51.89 1.50
N GLN A 2 4.62 -51.38 0.30
CA GLN A 2 5.19 -50.07 0.06
C GLN A 2 4.07 -49.21 -0.54
N THR A 3 3.63 -48.17 0.17
CA THR A 3 2.54 -47.30 -0.27
C THR A 3 3.11 -46.09 -1.00
N ASP A 4 2.85 -46.06 -2.30
CA ASP A 4 3.28 -45.05 -3.25
C ASP A 4 2.34 -43.83 -3.18
N SER A 5 2.83 -42.69 -2.73
CA SER A 5 2.08 -41.42 -2.72
C SER A 5 2.53 -40.55 -3.90
N LYS A 6 1.74 -40.58 -4.97
CA LYS A 6 1.92 -39.74 -6.17
C LYS A 6 1.81 -38.26 -5.79
N ARG A 7 2.92 -37.52 -5.87
CA ARG A 7 2.94 -36.05 -5.82
C ARG A 7 2.60 -35.50 -7.21
N PHE A 8 1.51 -34.74 -7.30
CA PHE A 8 1.20 -33.89 -8.44
C PHE A 8 2.18 -32.71 -8.45
N VAL A 9 3.00 -32.61 -9.50
CA VAL A 9 3.85 -31.45 -9.77
C VAL A 9 3.12 -30.59 -10.80
N ILE A 10 2.64 -29.42 -10.39
CA ILE A 10 2.16 -28.40 -11.31
C ILE A 10 3.39 -27.58 -11.73
N MET A 11 3.86 -27.80 -12.96
CA MET A 11 4.83 -26.89 -13.60
C MET A 11 4.10 -25.60 -13.98
N MET A 12 4.45 -24.48 -13.34
CA MET A 12 4.15 -23.15 -13.86
C MET A 12 5.43 -22.55 -14.43
N THR A 13 5.41 -22.30 -15.73
CA THR A 13 6.44 -21.57 -16.47
C THR A 13 6.42 -20.10 -16.06
N ALA A 14 7.48 -19.63 -15.40
CA ALA A 14 7.71 -18.21 -15.16
C ALA A 14 8.69 -17.68 -16.22
N THR A 15 8.28 -16.68 -16.99
CA THR A 15 9.16 -15.96 -17.91
C THR A 15 10.01 -14.97 -17.11
N VAL A 16 11.33 -15.17 -17.13
CA VAL A 16 12.32 -14.24 -16.58
C VAL A 16 12.50 -13.09 -17.57
N MET A 17 12.17 -11.86 -17.19
CA MET A 17 12.48 -10.66 -17.98
C MET A 17 13.70 -9.98 -17.37
N ALA A 18 14.84 -10.05 -18.06
CA ALA A 18 16.03 -9.27 -17.77
C ALA A 18 15.89 -7.88 -18.41
N TYR A 19 15.99 -6.80 -17.61
CA TYR A 19 16.08 -5.44 -18.14
C TYR A 19 17.54 -5.08 -18.42
N SER A 20 17.84 -4.80 -19.68
CA SER A 20 19.10 -4.18 -20.12
C SER A 20 18.84 -2.69 -20.35
N SER A 21 19.58 -1.84 -19.64
CA SER A 21 19.59 -0.39 -19.81
C SER A 21 20.45 -0.03 -21.03
N GLY A 22 19.82 0.50 -22.08
CA GLY A 22 20.50 1.06 -23.25
C GLY A 22 20.23 2.56 -23.36
N GLU A 23 21.30 3.36 -23.27
CA GLU A 23 21.33 4.77 -23.67
C GLU A 23 21.23 4.89 -25.20
N GLY A 24 20.56 5.95 -25.68
CA GLY A 24 20.46 6.25 -27.10
C GLY A 24 19.81 7.59 -27.37
N SER A 25 20.65 8.60 -27.58
CA SER A 25 20.34 9.97 -27.99
C SER A 25 19.92 10.05 -29.47
N GLY A 26 19.10 11.05 -29.86
CA GLY A 26 18.84 11.35 -31.27
C GLY A 26 17.61 12.19 -31.63
N VAL A 27 17.78 13.51 -31.55
CA VAL A 27 17.29 14.61 -32.43
C VAL A 27 16.08 14.38 -33.38
N ARG A 28 15.11 15.31 -33.36
CA ARG A 28 14.18 15.61 -34.48
C ARG A 28 14.14 17.11 -34.78
N PRO A 29 14.05 17.56 -36.06
CA PRO A 29 13.92 18.97 -36.39
C PRO A 29 12.47 19.43 -36.64
N HIS A 30 12.38 20.77 -36.65
CA HIS A 30 11.23 21.68 -36.77
C HIS A 30 10.32 21.55 -38.01
N GLY A 31 9.09 22.07 -37.87
CA GLY A 31 8.49 22.97 -38.86
C GLY A 31 6.97 22.88 -39.05
N GLY A 32 6.25 24.01 -38.96
CA GLY A 32 4.94 24.19 -39.62
C GLY A 32 3.86 24.97 -38.86
N ARG A 33 3.82 26.29 -39.05
CA ARG A 33 2.71 27.21 -38.69
C ARG A 33 1.49 27.02 -39.62
N GLY A 34 0.29 27.33 -39.11
CA GLY A 34 -0.91 27.56 -39.93
C GLY A 34 -2.06 28.12 -39.08
N SER A 35 -2.51 29.33 -39.38
CA SER A 35 -3.44 30.15 -38.59
C SER A 35 -4.90 30.10 -39.09
N ARG A 36 -5.79 30.45 -38.15
CA ARG A 36 -7.02 31.29 -38.29
C ARG A 36 -8.34 30.70 -38.85
N ALA A 37 -9.31 30.74 -37.92
CA ALA A 37 -10.58 31.47 -37.96
C ALA A 37 -11.68 31.09 -38.97
N GLY A 38 -12.86 30.76 -38.43
CA GLY A 38 -14.14 30.77 -39.12
C GLY A 38 -15.29 30.78 -38.11
N ALA A 39 -15.97 31.91 -37.99
CA ALA A 39 -17.14 32.12 -37.14
C ALA A 39 -18.41 31.59 -37.82
N GLY A 40 -19.35 31.06 -37.03
CA GLY A 40 -20.68 30.68 -37.51
C GLY A 40 -21.60 30.24 -36.37
N ARG A 41 -22.44 31.15 -35.88
CA ARG A 41 -23.70 30.88 -35.15
C ARG A 41 -24.84 30.98 -36.17
N PRO A 42 -25.96 30.24 -36.05
CA PRO A 42 -27.02 30.71 -35.14
C PRO A 42 -28.01 29.65 -34.57
N ARG A 43 -28.80 30.11 -33.57
CA ARG A 43 -30.13 29.64 -33.10
C ARG A 43 -30.16 28.23 -32.48
N GLY A 44 -30.71 27.98 -31.30
CA GLY A 44 -31.91 28.53 -30.67
C GLY A 44 -32.74 27.31 -30.26
N GLY A 45 -32.61 26.84 -29.02
CA GLY A 45 -33.28 25.63 -28.53
C GLY A 45 -33.32 25.62 -27.00
N ALA A 46 -34.51 25.39 -26.46
CA ALA A 46 -34.92 25.61 -25.08
C ALA A 46 -34.04 24.95 -24.01
N LEU A 47 -33.57 25.74 -23.03
CA LEU A 47 -33.02 25.21 -21.78
C LEU A 47 -34.15 24.73 -20.86
N ARG A 48 -34.43 23.43 -20.86
CA ARG A 48 -35.03 22.76 -19.70
C ARG A 48 -34.00 22.84 -18.57
N LYS A 49 -34.35 23.44 -17.43
CA LYS A 49 -33.55 23.39 -16.20
C LYS A 49 -33.52 21.94 -15.71
N SER A 50 -32.57 21.15 -16.20
CA SER A 50 -32.20 19.89 -15.58
C SER A 50 -31.48 20.20 -14.27
N ALA A 51 -32.05 19.74 -13.16
CA ALA A 51 -31.41 19.75 -11.86
C ALA A 51 -29.97 19.23 -11.98
N ARG A 52 -29.00 20.00 -11.46
CA ARG A 52 -27.61 19.56 -11.36
C ARG A 52 -27.59 18.28 -10.51
N PRO A 53 -27.03 17.16 -10.99
CA PRO A 53 -26.65 16.09 -10.10
C PRO A 53 -25.64 16.65 -9.11
N GLY A 54 -25.85 16.38 -7.82
CA GLY A 54 -24.86 16.70 -6.79
C GLY A 54 -23.49 16.17 -7.20
N ARG A 55 -22.43 16.93 -6.91
CA ARG A 55 -21.04 16.49 -7.12
C ARG A 55 -20.83 15.18 -6.37
N GLU A 56 -20.94 14.08 -7.10
CA GLU A 56 -20.48 12.78 -6.64
C GLU A 56 -18.97 12.90 -6.44
N ARG A 57 -18.50 12.67 -5.22
CA ARG A 57 -17.07 12.70 -4.89
C ARG A 57 -16.39 11.68 -5.82
N HIS A 58 -15.47 12.12 -6.67
CA HIS A 58 -14.87 11.30 -7.72
C HIS A 58 -14.17 10.07 -7.14
N ARG A 59 -14.88 8.95 -7.07
CA ARG A 59 -14.37 7.61 -6.76
C ARG A 59 -13.63 7.09 -7.99
N ARG A 60 -12.32 6.85 -7.89
CA ARG A 60 -11.53 6.20 -8.95
C ARG A 60 -11.37 4.71 -8.62
N LYS A 61 -11.57 3.84 -9.61
CA LYS A 61 -11.47 2.38 -9.48
C LYS A 61 -10.43 1.83 -10.45
N ASN A 62 -9.47 1.06 -9.97
CA ASN A 62 -8.55 0.28 -10.82
C ASN A 62 -8.66 -1.21 -10.48
N SER A 63 -8.77 -2.05 -11.50
CA SER A 63 -8.84 -3.50 -11.33
C SER A 63 -7.45 -4.13 -11.45
N HIS A 64 -7.13 -5.03 -10.54
CA HIS A 64 -5.96 -5.91 -10.54
C HIS A 64 -6.46 -7.36 -10.57
N GLN A 65 -5.57 -8.36 -10.66
CA GLN A 65 -6.01 -9.77 -10.74
C GLN A 65 -6.77 -10.21 -9.49
N TYR A 66 -6.34 -9.75 -8.31
CA TYR A 66 -6.88 -10.18 -7.01
C TYR A 66 -7.64 -9.08 -6.25
N TYR A 67 -7.44 -7.82 -6.61
CA TYR A 67 -8.04 -6.68 -5.92
C TYR A 67 -8.58 -5.65 -6.90
N MET A 68 -9.61 -4.92 -6.48
CA MET A 68 -10.02 -3.65 -7.05
C MET A 68 -9.66 -2.56 -6.05
N SER A 69 -8.88 -1.56 -6.46
CA SER A 69 -8.60 -0.39 -5.63
C SER A 69 -9.70 0.65 -5.78
N GLU A 70 -10.19 1.17 -4.67
CA GLU A 70 -11.08 2.33 -4.60
C GLU A 70 -10.36 3.47 -3.88
N TYR A 71 -10.38 4.67 -4.47
CA TYR A 71 -9.72 5.84 -3.91
C TYR A 71 -10.72 6.95 -3.55
N TYR A 72 -10.59 7.44 -2.31
CA TYR A 72 -11.38 8.52 -1.74
C TYR A 72 -10.44 9.69 -1.40
N PRO A 73 -10.37 10.73 -2.25
CA PRO A 73 -9.42 11.84 -2.06
C PRO A 73 -9.79 12.77 -0.90
N VAL A 74 -11.03 12.69 -0.40
CA VAL A 74 -11.49 13.47 0.75
C VAL A 74 -12.44 12.62 1.58
N SER A 75 -11.90 12.05 2.65
CA SER A 75 -12.61 11.41 3.74
C SER A 75 -12.55 12.30 4.98
N PRO A 76 -13.63 12.49 5.75
CA PRO A 76 -13.53 13.20 7.02
C PRO A 76 -12.42 12.61 7.90
N PRO A 77 -11.60 13.42 8.58
CA PRO A 77 -10.70 12.92 9.62
C PRO A 77 -11.54 12.16 10.67
N GLY A 78 -11.18 10.92 10.99
CA GLY A 78 -12.00 10.08 11.87
C GLY A 78 -13.30 9.55 11.21
N GLY A 79 -13.38 9.55 9.87
CA GLY A 79 -14.49 8.94 9.15
C GLY A 79 -14.57 7.42 9.34
N SER A 80 -15.52 6.75 8.68
CA SER A 80 -15.83 5.30 8.83
C SER A 80 -14.69 4.32 8.53
N HIS A 81 -13.50 4.82 8.19
CA HIS A 81 -12.32 4.04 7.81
C HIS A 81 -11.12 4.28 8.75
N TRP A 82 -11.31 5.03 9.83
CA TRP A 82 -10.31 5.29 10.86
C TRP A 82 -10.72 4.62 12.17
N GLU A 83 -9.82 3.84 12.76
CA GLU A 83 -10.03 3.21 14.06
C GLU A 83 -9.53 4.14 15.18
N ASP A 84 -10.28 4.24 16.27
CA ASP A 84 -9.81 4.95 17.46
C ASP A 84 -8.84 4.08 18.27
N MET A 85 -7.58 4.53 18.35
CA MET A 85 -6.49 3.85 19.05
C MET A 85 -6.27 4.37 20.48
N SER A 86 -7.17 5.21 21.00
CA SER A 86 -7.09 5.74 22.36
C SER A 86 -7.63 4.79 23.43
N GLY A 87 -8.38 3.75 23.04
CA GLY A 87 -8.91 2.72 23.93
C GLY A 87 -7.81 1.83 24.54
N GLY A 88 -8.12 1.22 25.69
CA GLY A 88 -7.19 0.34 26.43
C GLY A 88 -6.91 -1.01 25.77
N ASP A 89 -7.54 -1.31 24.64
CA ASP A 89 -7.38 -2.53 23.85
C ASP A 89 -6.28 -2.41 22.77
N ALA A 90 -5.82 -1.20 22.47
CA ALA A 90 -4.67 -0.98 21.60
C ALA A 90 -3.36 -1.42 22.27
N LYS A 91 -2.59 -2.25 21.57
CA LYS A 91 -1.29 -2.76 22.01
C LYS A 91 -0.16 -1.91 21.43
N LEU A 92 0.83 -1.60 22.25
CA LEU A 92 1.98 -0.78 21.86
C LEU A 92 3.08 -1.63 21.21
N VAL A 93 3.62 -1.15 20.09
CA VAL A 93 4.85 -1.66 19.45
C VAL A 93 6.02 -0.77 19.81
N VAL A 94 5.86 0.55 19.62
CA VAL A 94 6.82 1.60 20.01
C VAL A 94 6.02 2.81 20.53
N GLY A 95 6.51 3.48 21.57
CA GLY A 95 5.97 4.74 22.08
C GLY A 95 6.93 5.44 23.03
N GLU A 96 6.42 6.43 23.79
CA GLU A 96 7.23 7.30 24.67
C GLU A 96 8.15 6.54 25.65
N SER A 97 7.70 5.40 26.20
CA SER A 97 8.48 4.58 27.13
C SER A 97 9.38 3.54 26.45
N SER A 98 9.39 3.47 25.11
CA SER A 98 10.26 2.57 24.36
C SER A 98 11.64 3.21 24.13
N PRO A 99 12.72 2.41 24.08
CA PRO A 99 14.01 2.92 23.63
C PRO A 99 13.88 3.57 22.24
N PRO A 100 14.67 4.62 21.93
CA PRO A 100 14.69 5.23 20.60
C PRO A 100 14.91 4.19 19.49
N VAL A 101 13.98 4.14 18.53
CA VAL A 101 14.02 3.19 17.41
C VAL A 101 14.44 3.92 16.13
N HIS A 102 15.75 4.01 15.91
CA HIS A 102 16.33 4.62 14.71
C HIS A 102 16.36 3.67 13.50
N HIS A 103 16.28 2.36 13.73
CA HIS A 103 16.36 1.31 12.71
C HIS A 103 15.03 0.57 12.56
N LYS A 104 14.89 -0.19 11.47
CA LYS A 104 13.72 -1.04 11.23
C LYS A 104 13.58 -2.07 12.37
N GLN A 105 12.45 -2.03 13.07
CA GLN A 105 12.04 -3.06 14.01
C GLN A 105 10.76 -3.71 13.52
N ASN A 106 10.67 -5.02 13.71
CA ASN A 106 9.49 -5.80 13.34
C ASN A 106 8.93 -6.48 14.57
N LYS A 107 7.63 -6.31 14.82
CA LYS A 107 6.90 -7.01 15.88
C LYS A 107 6.09 -8.15 15.27
N PRO A 108 6.42 -9.42 15.54
CA PRO A 108 5.59 -10.54 15.13
C PRO A 108 4.24 -10.50 15.84
N VAL A 109 3.16 -10.74 15.09
CA VAL A 109 1.79 -10.82 15.58
C VAL A 109 1.06 -11.95 14.85
N SER A 110 0.19 -12.67 15.57
CA SER A 110 -0.73 -13.64 14.98
C SER A 110 -2.14 -13.05 14.99
N LEU A 111 -2.77 -12.96 13.82
CA LEU A 111 -4.14 -12.50 13.65
C LEU A 111 -5.11 -13.48 14.32
N SER A 112 -6.15 -12.94 14.95
CA SER A 112 -7.24 -13.73 15.54
C SER A 112 -8.19 -14.38 14.51
N PHE A 113 -8.03 -14.06 13.21
CA PHE A 113 -8.84 -14.56 12.11
C PHE A 113 -7.98 -14.93 10.89
N ASP A 114 -8.52 -15.78 10.02
CA ASP A 114 -7.91 -16.07 8.72
C ASP A 114 -8.10 -14.87 7.78
N PHE A 115 -7.00 -14.25 7.37
CA PHE A 115 -7.02 -13.18 6.39
C PHE A 115 -6.67 -13.72 5.00
N LYS A 116 -7.57 -13.58 4.02
CA LYS A 116 -7.33 -14.02 2.64
C LYS A 116 -6.48 -12.99 1.91
N PHE A 117 -5.22 -13.31 1.65
CA PHE A 117 -4.26 -12.47 0.93
C PHE A 117 -3.82 -13.19 -0.34
N TYR A 118 -4.07 -12.62 -1.52
CA TYR A 118 -3.69 -13.20 -2.82
C TYR A 118 -4.10 -14.68 -3.00
N GLY A 119 -5.32 -15.02 -2.55
CA GLY A 119 -5.89 -16.36 -2.75
C GLY A 119 -5.54 -17.40 -1.68
N HIS A 120 -4.62 -17.11 -0.77
CA HIS A 120 -4.31 -17.99 0.37
C HIS A 120 -4.58 -17.29 1.70
N PHE A 121 -4.69 -18.07 2.79
CA PHE A 121 -4.97 -17.54 4.12
C PHE A 121 -3.68 -17.34 4.90
N ILE A 122 -3.56 -16.18 5.56
CA ILE A 122 -2.47 -15.86 6.46
C ILE A 122 -3.00 -15.49 7.85
N ARG A 123 -2.20 -15.79 8.87
CA ARG A 123 -2.39 -15.31 10.25
C ARG A 123 -1.13 -14.71 10.85
N ASN A 124 0.04 -15.21 10.47
CA ASN A 124 1.30 -14.75 11.02
C ASN A 124 1.81 -13.59 10.18
N ILE A 125 1.95 -12.44 10.82
CA ILE A 125 2.43 -11.20 10.21
C ILE A 125 3.50 -10.58 11.11
N SER A 126 4.20 -9.55 10.62
CA SER A 126 4.98 -8.69 11.48
C SER A 126 4.76 -7.21 11.17
N ILE A 127 4.52 -6.41 12.19
CA ILE A 127 4.36 -4.95 12.07
C ILE A 127 5.74 -4.32 12.01
N SER A 128 6.04 -3.58 10.95
CA SER A 128 7.28 -2.82 10.84
C SER A 128 7.12 -1.40 11.36
N THR A 129 8.10 -0.87 12.08
CA THR A 129 8.15 0.56 12.45
C THR A 129 8.31 1.49 11.24
N ARG A 130 8.66 0.95 10.06
CA ARG A 130 8.83 1.69 8.80
C ARG A 130 7.55 1.80 7.94
N GLY A 131 6.36 1.69 8.56
CA GLY A 131 5.09 2.00 7.89
C GLY A 131 4.45 0.89 7.06
N TYR A 132 4.78 -0.39 7.32
CA TYR A 132 4.15 -1.52 6.63
C TYR A 132 3.99 -2.75 7.53
N ILE A 133 3.10 -3.65 7.10
CA ILE A 133 2.94 -5.00 7.64
C ILE A 133 3.67 -5.97 6.70
N ASN A 134 4.52 -6.83 7.23
CA ASN A 134 5.07 -7.96 6.51
C ASN A 134 4.12 -9.17 6.62
N THR A 135 3.84 -9.81 5.50
CA THR A 135 2.95 -10.98 5.40
C THR A 135 3.67 -12.32 5.28
N GLY A 136 5.01 -12.29 5.21
CA GLY A 136 5.86 -13.47 5.11
C GLY A 136 6.18 -14.11 6.47
N PRO A 137 6.74 -15.33 6.45
CA PRO A 137 7.17 -16.02 7.67
C PRO A 137 8.30 -15.25 8.36
N TYR A 138 8.18 -14.94 9.66
CA TYR A 138 9.21 -14.24 10.43
C TYR A 138 10.14 -15.23 11.16
N PRO A 139 11.48 -15.01 11.18
CA PRO A 139 12.22 -13.98 10.45
C PRO A 139 12.23 -14.28 8.94
N SER A 140 11.82 -13.30 8.14
CA SER A 140 11.74 -13.44 6.69
C SER A 140 13.01 -12.93 6.05
N TYR A 141 13.61 -13.70 5.15
CA TYR A 141 14.68 -13.20 4.28
C TYR A 141 14.15 -12.36 3.10
N VAL A 142 12.82 -12.25 2.97
CA VAL A 142 12.09 -11.61 1.86
C VAL A 142 11.24 -10.44 2.33
N THR A 143 11.69 -9.71 3.35
CA THR A 143 10.84 -8.69 3.99
C THR A 143 10.39 -7.57 3.07
N ASP A 144 11.14 -7.35 1.99
CA ASP A 144 10.99 -6.20 1.12
C ASP A 144 10.04 -6.46 -0.05
N THR A 145 9.70 -7.73 -0.29
CA THR A 145 8.82 -8.17 -1.39
C THR A 145 7.47 -8.71 -0.90
N GLN A 146 7.33 -9.02 0.39
CA GLN A 146 6.06 -9.40 1.02
C GLN A 146 5.57 -8.31 1.97
N TYR A 147 4.60 -7.51 1.54
CA TYR A 147 4.14 -6.38 2.33
C TYR A 147 2.69 -5.97 2.07
N VAL A 148 2.12 -5.36 3.10
CA VAL A 148 0.96 -4.46 3.02
C VAL A 148 1.41 -3.10 3.53
N ALA A 149 1.55 -2.14 2.63
CA ALA A 149 2.21 -0.87 2.87
C ALA A 149 1.29 0.31 2.52
N PRO A 150 0.65 0.98 3.50
CA PRO A 150 0.03 2.28 3.27
C PRO A 150 1.09 3.33 2.92
N LEU A 151 2.30 3.21 3.47
CA LEU A 151 3.48 4.00 3.14
C LEU A 151 4.70 3.34 3.80
N SER A 152 5.55 2.68 3.02
CA SER A 152 6.82 2.14 3.50
C SER A 152 7.97 3.03 3.05
N ASP A 153 8.73 3.59 4.00
CA ASP A 153 9.95 4.36 3.72
C ASP A 153 11.04 4.02 4.75
N PRO A 154 12.28 3.71 4.33
CA PRO A 154 13.38 3.37 5.24
C PRO A 154 13.79 4.51 6.19
N ARG A 155 13.36 5.74 5.95
CA ARG A 155 13.66 6.93 6.77
C ARG A 155 12.56 7.28 7.77
N LEU A 156 11.40 6.60 7.74
CA LEU A 156 10.34 6.83 8.72
C LEU A 156 10.80 6.45 10.13
N ASP A 157 11.00 7.43 10.99
CA ASP A 157 11.64 7.29 12.30
C ASP A 157 10.70 7.81 13.40
N SER A 158 10.38 6.92 14.35
CA SER A 158 9.55 7.22 15.52
C SER A 158 10.32 7.87 16.67
N SER A 159 11.66 7.91 16.63
CA SER A 159 12.47 8.53 17.68
C SER A 159 12.55 10.06 17.58
N LEU A 160 12.17 10.62 16.43
CA LEU A 160 12.26 12.06 16.15
C LEU A 160 11.16 12.88 16.85
N ASP A 161 10.18 12.22 17.45
CA ASP A 161 9.13 12.86 18.25
C ASP A 161 8.78 11.96 19.44
N LYS A 162 8.85 12.50 20.66
CA LYS A 162 8.52 11.77 21.89
C LYS A 162 7.07 11.30 21.95
N TYR A 163 6.18 11.92 21.18
CA TYR A 163 4.77 11.55 21.07
C TYR A 163 4.49 10.58 19.91
N ALA A 164 5.52 10.17 19.17
CA ALA A 164 5.37 9.16 18.13
C ALA A 164 5.02 7.81 18.74
N SER A 165 4.22 7.03 18.02
CA SER A 165 3.93 5.66 18.42
C SER A 165 3.55 4.77 17.24
N VAL A 166 3.81 3.49 17.39
CA VAL A 166 3.25 2.43 16.55
C VAL A 166 2.40 1.55 17.44
N ARG A 167 1.11 1.40 17.08
CA ARG A 167 0.13 0.66 17.87
C ARG A 167 -0.69 -0.25 16.96
N TYR A 168 -1.29 -1.28 17.53
CA TYR A 168 -2.22 -2.13 16.80
C TYR A 168 -3.37 -2.62 17.68
N LYS A 169 -4.47 -2.98 17.03
CA LYS A 169 -5.69 -3.50 17.64
C LYS A 169 -6.23 -4.64 16.79
N ASP A 170 -6.66 -5.72 17.46
CA ASP A 170 -7.27 -6.88 16.83
C ASP A 170 -8.64 -7.10 17.47
N SER A 171 -9.70 -7.06 16.66
CA SER A 171 -11.10 -7.17 17.10
C SER A 171 -11.74 -8.52 16.80
N GLY A 172 -11.04 -9.47 16.17
CA GLY A 172 -11.66 -10.71 15.64
C GLY A 172 -12.31 -10.56 14.27
N THR A 173 -12.58 -9.32 13.85
CA THR A 173 -13.19 -9.01 12.55
C THR A 173 -12.36 -8.04 11.71
N SER A 174 -11.47 -7.29 12.37
CA SER A 174 -10.50 -6.39 11.78
C SER A 174 -9.21 -6.41 12.60
N PHE A 175 -8.11 -6.14 11.91
CA PHE A 175 -6.80 -5.89 12.51
C PHE A 175 -6.27 -4.56 12.00
N THR A 176 -6.11 -3.59 12.89
CA THR A 176 -5.67 -2.24 12.54
C THR A 176 -4.31 -1.95 13.14
N VAL A 177 -3.42 -1.38 12.34
CA VAL A 177 -2.13 -0.82 12.77
C VAL A 177 -2.15 0.68 12.51
N GLU A 178 -1.68 1.44 13.49
CA GLU A 178 -1.48 2.88 13.40
C GLU A 178 0.00 3.22 13.53
N TRP A 179 0.50 4.03 12.59
CA TRP A 179 1.75 4.75 12.70
C TRP A 179 1.41 6.21 12.96
N ASN A 180 1.65 6.65 14.19
CA ASN A 180 1.30 7.97 14.68
C ASN A 180 2.56 8.83 14.83
N ARG A 181 2.56 9.98 14.17
CA ARG A 181 3.58 11.04 14.25
C ARG A 181 5.00 10.55 13.93
N LEU A 182 5.13 9.76 12.87
CA LEU A 182 6.45 9.41 12.35
C LEU A 182 7.00 10.55 11.50
N TYR A 183 8.32 10.73 11.50
CA TYR A 183 9.00 11.73 10.68
C TYR A 183 10.02 11.06 9.78
N LEU A 184 10.36 11.70 8.67
CA LEU A 184 11.50 11.25 7.87
C LEU A 184 12.80 11.79 8.46
N THR A 185 13.80 10.92 8.62
CA THR A 185 15.15 11.34 8.97
C THR A 185 15.67 12.39 7.98
N ASN A 186 16.21 13.49 8.50
CA ASN A 186 16.72 14.65 7.75
C ASN A 186 15.67 15.41 6.91
N GLN A 187 14.38 15.16 7.11
CA GLN A 187 13.28 15.86 6.40
C GLN A 187 12.09 16.13 7.34
N THR A 188 12.37 16.57 8.57
CA THR A 188 11.33 16.81 9.59
C THR A 188 10.43 17.98 9.24
N GLU A 189 10.88 18.89 8.36
CA GLU A 189 10.13 20.03 7.85
C GLU A 189 8.91 19.64 7.00
N LEU A 190 8.87 18.40 6.48
CA LEU A 190 7.70 17.87 5.79
C LEU A 190 6.52 17.67 6.75
N GLY A 191 6.78 17.57 8.06
CA GLY A 191 5.79 17.32 9.08
C GLY A 191 5.59 15.83 9.38
N PRO A 192 4.69 15.51 10.31
CA PRO A 192 4.45 14.15 10.75
C PRO A 192 3.62 13.36 9.74
N PHE A 193 3.85 12.05 9.73
CA PHE A 193 3.02 11.06 9.08
C PHE A 193 2.14 10.37 10.13
N ILE A 194 0.83 10.39 9.88
CA ILE A 194 -0.20 9.78 10.71
C ILE A 194 -1.14 8.99 9.79
N PHE A 195 -1.00 7.66 9.81
CA PHE A 195 -1.78 6.78 8.94
C PHE A 195 -2.05 5.42 9.58
N GLN A 196 -3.06 4.75 9.05
CA GLN A 196 -3.49 3.44 9.48
C GLN A 196 -3.57 2.45 8.32
N THR A 197 -3.41 1.18 8.67
CA THR A 197 -3.80 0.06 7.82
C THR A 197 -4.74 -0.85 8.57
N THR A 198 -5.86 -1.18 7.95
CA THR A 198 -6.81 -2.16 8.48
C THR A 198 -6.94 -3.35 7.54
N LEU A 199 -6.65 -4.55 8.05
CA LEU A 199 -6.97 -5.82 7.42
C LEU A 199 -8.34 -6.26 7.93
N MET A 200 -9.30 -6.43 7.03
CA MET A 200 -10.66 -6.86 7.36
C MET A 200 -10.79 -8.37 7.14
N LYS A 201 -11.57 -9.06 7.98
CA LYS A 201 -11.81 -10.51 7.86
C LYS A 201 -12.42 -10.93 6.51
N ASP A 202 -13.13 -10.02 5.85
CA ASP A 202 -13.67 -10.23 4.50
C ASP A 202 -12.64 -10.08 3.37
N GLY A 203 -11.37 -9.84 3.69
CA GLY A 203 -10.26 -9.70 2.75
C GLY A 203 -10.02 -8.28 2.26
N ARG A 204 -10.82 -7.28 2.68
CA ARG A 204 -10.52 -5.88 2.38
C ARG A 204 -9.26 -5.41 3.09
N ILE A 205 -8.51 -4.54 2.42
CA ILE A 205 -7.38 -3.80 3.00
C ILE A 205 -7.69 -2.32 2.88
N VAL A 206 -7.59 -1.59 3.99
CA VAL A 206 -7.88 -0.16 4.05
C VAL A 206 -6.63 0.60 4.44
N PHE A 207 -6.21 1.55 3.62
CA PHE A 207 -5.19 2.54 3.95
C PHE A 207 -5.88 3.87 4.23
N ALA A 208 -5.69 4.42 5.43
CA ALA A 208 -6.28 5.68 5.84
C ALA A 208 -5.19 6.66 6.25
N TYR A 209 -5.20 7.86 5.67
CA TYR A 209 -4.19 8.89 5.90
C TYR A 209 -4.85 10.06 6.64
N LYS A 210 -4.52 10.24 7.91
CA LYS A 210 -5.02 11.37 8.70
C LYS A 210 -4.15 12.60 8.45
N GLU A 211 -2.84 12.41 8.48
CA GLU A 211 -1.85 13.44 8.19
C GLU A 211 -0.74 12.86 7.33
N ALA A 212 -0.51 13.45 6.17
CA ALA A 212 0.61 13.12 5.30
C ALA A 212 0.99 14.36 4.47
N PRO A 213 2.28 14.66 4.29
CA PRO A 213 2.72 15.85 3.58
C PRO A 213 2.18 15.89 2.14
N ALA A 214 1.64 17.04 1.72
CA ALA A 214 0.97 17.18 0.40
C ALA A 214 1.95 17.19 -0.80
N ARG A 215 3.26 17.29 -0.55
CA ARG A 215 4.30 17.40 -1.58
C ARG A 215 5.42 16.40 -1.31
N ILE A 216 5.08 15.13 -1.49
CA ILE A 216 6.08 14.10 -1.64
C ILE A 216 6.53 14.14 -3.10
N SER A 217 7.72 14.69 -3.39
CA SER A 217 8.26 14.62 -4.75
C SER A 217 8.87 13.23 -5.01
N ASP A 218 8.78 12.74 -6.24
CA ASP A 218 9.30 11.42 -6.62
C ASP A 218 10.80 11.29 -6.31
N ASP A 219 11.57 12.37 -6.48
CA ASP A 219 12.99 12.41 -6.11
C ASP A 219 13.23 12.24 -4.61
N THR A 220 12.30 12.71 -3.79
CA THR A 220 12.37 12.57 -2.34
C THR A 220 12.05 11.14 -1.92
N MET A 221 11.34 10.34 -2.73
CA MET A 221 10.74 9.07 -2.31
C MET A 221 10.99 7.90 -3.27
N ARG A 222 12.23 7.81 -3.79
CA ARG A 222 12.66 6.75 -4.71
C ARG A 222 12.53 5.33 -4.17
N ASP A 223 12.66 5.13 -2.85
CA ASP A 223 12.60 3.80 -2.21
C ASP A 223 11.25 3.51 -1.53
N VAL A 224 10.24 4.33 -1.82
CA VAL A 224 8.96 4.25 -1.13
C VAL A 224 8.03 3.26 -1.78
N LYS A 225 7.36 2.47 -0.94
CA LYS A 225 6.37 1.48 -1.39
C LYS A 225 5.00 1.83 -0.85
N VAL A 226 4.02 1.88 -1.74
CA VAL A 226 2.61 2.07 -1.39
C VAL A 226 1.80 1.03 -2.16
N GLY A 227 1.08 0.19 -1.44
CA GLY A 227 0.33 -0.92 -2.01
C GLY A 227 0.55 -2.25 -1.29
N VAL A 228 0.39 -3.34 -2.03
CA VAL A 228 0.51 -4.70 -1.50
C VAL A 228 1.31 -5.57 -2.43
N SER A 229 2.15 -6.44 -1.87
CA SER A 229 3.00 -7.35 -2.63
C SER A 229 3.10 -8.68 -1.90
N ASP A 230 3.11 -9.75 -2.67
CA ASP A 230 3.39 -11.09 -2.16
C ASP A 230 4.41 -11.81 -3.04
N ALA A 231 5.18 -12.68 -2.41
CA ALA A 231 6.31 -13.37 -3.01
C ALA A 231 6.53 -14.71 -2.30
N TYR A 232 7.19 -15.64 -2.97
CA TYR A 232 7.54 -16.94 -2.39
C TYR A 232 8.95 -17.35 -2.77
N ILE A 233 9.51 -18.25 -1.97
CA ILE A 233 10.78 -18.91 -2.24
C ILE A 233 10.47 -20.33 -2.71
N PRO A 234 10.83 -20.72 -3.95
CA PRO A 234 10.61 -22.07 -4.43
C PRO A 234 11.37 -23.10 -3.59
N SER A 235 10.70 -24.18 -3.18
CA SER A 235 11.28 -25.25 -2.35
C SER A 235 12.34 -26.11 -3.06
N LEU A 236 12.53 -25.92 -4.38
CA LEU A 236 13.37 -26.76 -5.24
C LEU A 236 14.85 -26.31 -5.29
N VAL A 237 15.21 -25.19 -4.67
CA VAL A 237 16.61 -24.73 -4.63
C VAL A 237 17.27 -25.26 -3.36
N LEU A 238 17.90 -26.42 -3.49
CA LEU A 238 18.57 -27.13 -2.40
C LEU A 238 19.96 -26.55 -2.09
N ASP A 239 20.62 -25.89 -3.05
CA ASP A 239 21.92 -25.22 -2.89
C ASP A 239 21.94 -23.89 -3.68
N GLY A 240 22.54 -22.84 -3.08
CA GLY A 240 22.72 -21.51 -3.68
C GLY A 240 21.79 -20.39 -3.17
N ASP A 241 21.92 -19.20 -3.77
CA ASP A 241 21.03 -18.07 -3.50
C ASP A 241 19.60 -18.44 -3.88
N LYS A 242 18.69 -18.44 -2.90
CA LYS A 242 17.29 -18.78 -3.11
C LYS A 242 16.58 -17.59 -3.78
N PRO A 243 16.12 -17.72 -5.05
CA PRO A 243 15.49 -16.61 -5.74
C PRO A 243 14.13 -16.30 -5.10
N VAL A 244 13.88 -15.02 -4.95
CA VAL A 244 12.61 -14.48 -4.45
C VAL A 244 11.71 -14.25 -5.66
N ILE A 245 10.66 -15.05 -5.80
CA ILE A 245 9.72 -14.89 -6.91
C ILE A 245 8.54 -14.05 -6.42
N GLU A 246 8.37 -12.86 -7.00
CA GLU A 246 7.18 -12.05 -6.76
C GLU A 246 5.96 -12.72 -7.41
N TYR A 247 4.95 -12.98 -6.59
CA TYR A 247 3.70 -13.59 -7.02
C TYR A 247 2.76 -12.56 -7.64
N HIS A 248 2.51 -11.46 -6.90
CA HIS A 248 1.68 -10.37 -7.39
C HIS A 248 1.96 -9.08 -6.63
N ARG A 249 1.79 -7.96 -7.32
CA ARG A 249 1.92 -6.62 -6.75
C ARG A 249 0.80 -5.72 -7.22
N VAL A 250 0.25 -4.95 -6.28
CA VAL A 250 -0.56 -3.77 -6.55
C VAL A 250 0.23 -2.57 -6.07
N GLU A 251 0.68 -1.74 -6.99
CA GLU A 251 1.37 -0.49 -6.70
C GLU A 251 0.39 0.68 -6.81
N LEU A 252 0.38 1.54 -5.80
CA LEU A 252 -0.48 2.71 -5.73
C LEU A 252 0.39 3.96 -5.85
N GLY A 253 0.07 4.83 -6.81
CA GLY A 253 0.80 6.09 -6.96
C GLY A 253 0.76 6.99 -5.71
N LEU A 254 1.89 7.67 -5.46
CA LEU A 254 2.12 8.54 -4.31
C LEU A 254 1.13 9.71 -4.22
N GLU A 255 0.49 10.09 -5.32
CA GLU A 255 -0.55 11.12 -5.34
C GLU A 255 -1.79 10.77 -4.49
N LYS A 256 -1.91 9.51 -4.04
CA LYS A 256 -2.96 9.04 -3.13
C LYS A 256 -2.58 9.14 -1.65
N VAL A 257 -1.31 9.41 -1.34
CA VAL A 257 -0.79 9.55 0.02
C VAL A 257 -0.80 11.03 0.41
N HIS A 258 -1.92 11.51 0.92
CA HIS A 258 -2.04 12.87 1.44
C HIS A 258 -3.11 12.92 2.54
N SER A 259 -3.11 13.98 3.34
CA SER A 259 -4.05 14.13 4.45
C SER A 259 -5.50 13.98 4.02
N ASN A 260 -6.27 13.23 4.80
CA ASN A 260 -7.70 12.95 4.60
C ASN A 260 -8.01 12.03 3.41
N ALA A 261 -7.01 11.33 2.88
CA ALA A 261 -7.21 10.32 1.85
C ALA A 261 -7.51 8.94 2.44
N VAL A 262 -8.27 8.13 1.69
CA VAL A 262 -8.44 6.69 1.95
C VAL A 262 -8.29 5.92 0.66
N VAL A 263 -7.59 4.78 0.72
CA VAL A 263 -7.55 3.78 -0.36
C VAL A 263 -8.06 2.45 0.20
N ILE A 264 -8.96 1.80 -0.53
CA ILE A 264 -9.50 0.49 -0.16
C ILE A 264 -9.16 -0.51 -1.27
N LEU A 265 -8.47 -1.59 -0.94
CA LEU A 265 -8.32 -2.74 -1.81
C LEU A 265 -9.43 -3.72 -1.48
N VAL A 266 -10.35 -3.88 -2.43
CA VAL A 266 -11.48 -4.81 -2.34
C VAL A 266 -11.08 -6.13 -3.00
N PRO A 267 -11.12 -7.27 -2.30
CA PRO A 267 -10.76 -8.54 -2.91
C PRO A 267 -11.76 -8.88 -4.02
N LEU A 268 -11.26 -9.31 -5.16
CA LEU A 268 -12.08 -9.89 -6.21
C LEU A 268 -12.35 -11.36 -5.87
N GLN A 269 -13.55 -11.85 -6.20
CA GLN A 269 -13.82 -13.28 -6.09
C GLN A 269 -12.82 -14.03 -6.96
N SER A 270 -12.05 -14.92 -6.33
CA SER A 270 -11.22 -15.88 -7.05
C SER A 270 -12.15 -16.75 -7.91
N LYS A 271 -11.89 -16.83 -9.22
CA LYS A 271 -12.51 -17.85 -10.07
C LYS A 271 -12.17 -19.26 -9.59
#